data_AF-A0A109HII3-F1
#
_entry.id   AF-A0A109HII3-F1
#
_cell.length_a   1.000
_cell.length_b   1.000
_cell.length_c   1.000
_cell.angle_alpha   90.00
_cell.angle_beta   90.00
_cell.angle_gamma   90.00
#
_symmetry.space_group_name_H-M   'P 1'
#
loop_
_entity.id
_entity.type
_entity.pdbx_description
1 polymer ?
#
loop_
_entity_poly.entity_id
_entity_poly.type
_entity_poly.pdbx_seq_one_letter_code
_entity_poly.pdbx_strand_id
1 'polypeptide(L)'
;MSRTAAAFTYRLAFRPLDERMASAELARTVHRALLALSGPPHGVTIVSLQRPPREDGAGLYMEAVTTGPERWYLKADDYLLSEGLRGELQP
;
A
#
# COMPACT_ATOMS: atom_id res chain seq x y z
N MET A 1 -17.29 3.15 -26.31
CA MET A 1 -16.66 1.88 -25.86
C MET A 1 -15.66 2.24 -24.78
N SER A 2 -15.94 1.88 -23.53
CA SER A 2 -15.04 2.18 -22.41
C SER A 2 -13.78 1.33 -22.59
N ARG A 3 -12.62 1.93 -22.86
CA ARG A 3 -11.34 1.22 -22.74
C ARG A 3 -11.21 0.90 -21.25
N THR A 4 -11.45 -0.34 -20.88
CA THR A 4 -10.99 -0.84 -19.58
C THR A 4 -9.50 -0.60 -19.56
N ALA A 5 -9.06 0.42 -18.80
CA ALA A 5 -7.64 0.68 -18.63
C ALA A 5 -7.01 -0.61 -18.06
N ALA A 6 -5.87 -1.03 -18.59
CA ALA A 6 -5.19 -2.21 -18.11
C ALA A 6 -4.94 -2.06 -16.59
N ALA A 7 -5.38 -3.05 -15.82
CA ALA A 7 -5.15 -3.12 -14.39
C ALA A 7 -3.96 -4.06 -14.12
N PHE A 8 -3.04 -3.62 -13.26
CA PHE A 8 -1.85 -4.35 -12.87
C PHE A 8 -1.95 -4.73 -11.41
N THR A 9 -1.55 -5.97 -11.09
CA THR A 9 -1.51 -6.47 -9.72
C THR A 9 -0.12 -6.25 -9.14
N TYR A 10 -0.05 -5.65 -7.95
CA TYR A 10 1.19 -5.44 -7.21
C TYR A 10 1.08 -6.01 -5.81
N ARG A 11 2.13 -6.70 -5.38
CA ARG A 11 2.36 -7.09 -3.99
C ARG A 11 3.31 -6.07 -3.36
N LEU A 12 2.86 -5.37 -2.33
CA LEU A 12 3.61 -4.31 -1.68
C LEU A 12 3.77 -4.62 -0.20
N ALA A 13 4.97 -4.40 0.33
CA ALA A 13 5.21 -4.28 1.76
C ALA A 13 5.14 -2.80 2.15
N PHE A 14 4.18 -2.45 3.01
CA PHE A 14 4.07 -1.11 3.57
C PHE A 14 4.81 -1.06 4.90
N ARG A 15 5.89 -0.28 4.95
CA ARG A 15 6.70 -0.05 6.14
C ARG A 15 6.39 1.31 6.75
N PRO A 16 6.39 1.44 8.09
CA PRO A 16 6.32 2.74 8.72
C PRO A 16 7.63 3.50 8.52
N LEU A 17 7.56 4.83 8.36
CA LEU A 17 8.74 5.69 8.39
C LEU A 17 9.25 5.93 9.82
N ASP A 18 8.35 5.85 10.80
CA ASP A 18 8.69 5.88 12.23
C ASP A 18 8.85 4.45 12.76
N GLU A 19 10.07 4.09 13.14
CA GLU A 19 10.40 2.78 13.72
C GLU A 19 9.68 2.49 15.03
N ARG A 20 9.10 3.50 15.69
CA ARG A 20 8.32 3.35 16.92
C ARG A 20 6.84 3.06 16.66
N MET A 21 6.39 3.07 15.41
CA MET A 21 4.99 2.80 15.07
C MET A 21 4.58 1.38 15.47
N ALA A 22 3.53 1.26 16.27
CA ALA A 22 3.05 -0.03 16.73
C ALA A 22 2.34 -0.82 15.62
N SER A 23 2.35 -2.16 15.72
CA SER A 23 1.66 -3.07 14.78
C SER A 23 0.19 -2.73 14.52
N ALA A 24 -0.59 -2.47 15.57
CA ALA A 24 -1.99 -2.07 15.40
C ALA A 24 -2.16 -0.70 14.73
N GLU A 25 -1.21 0.20 14.91
CA GLU A 25 -1.19 1.51 14.24
C GLU A 25 -0.85 1.35 12.76
N LEU A 26 0.24 0.64 12.42
CA LEU A 26 0.61 0.33 11.04
C LEU A 26 -0.56 -0.30 10.28
N ALA A 27 -1.25 -1.27 10.89
CA ALA A 27 -2.39 -1.91 10.23
C ALA A 27 -3.55 -0.98 9.92
N ARG A 28 -3.82 -0.01 10.80
CA ARG A 28 -4.85 1.01 10.58
C ARG A 28 -4.41 2.02 9.52
N THR A 29 -3.17 2.47 9.57
CA THR A 29 -2.61 3.45 8.62
C THR A 29 -2.60 2.88 7.19
N VAL A 30 -2.11 1.65 7.01
CA VAL A 30 -2.08 0.99 5.69
C VAL A 30 -3.49 0.79 5.14
N HIS A 31 -4.42 0.33 5.96
CA HIS A 31 -5.80 0.14 5.52
C HIS A 31 -6.45 1.48 5.11
N ARG A 32 -6.27 2.54 5.91
CA ARG A 32 -6.79 3.88 5.59
C ARG A 32 -6.18 4.43 4.30
N ALA A 33 -4.87 4.35 4.15
CA ALA A 33 -4.16 4.84 2.97
C ALA A 33 -4.64 4.13 1.70
N LEU A 34 -4.75 2.79 1.72
CA LEU A 34 -5.24 2.03 0.57
C LEU A 34 -6.70 2.35 0.22
N LEU A 35 -7.55 2.59 1.22
CA LEU A 35 -8.93 3.03 0.98
C LEU A 35 -8.97 4.42 0.33
N ALA A 36 -8.14 5.37 0.76
CA ALA A 36 -8.06 6.69 0.15
C ALA A 36 -7.60 6.60 -1.32
N LEU A 37 -6.66 5.70 -1.61
CA LEU A 37 -6.16 5.43 -2.96
C LEU A 37 -7.16 4.71 -3.87
N SER A 38 -8.28 4.20 -3.34
CA SER A 38 -9.32 3.57 -4.15
C SER A 38 -10.12 4.55 -5.00
N GLY A 39 -10.17 5.81 -4.59
CA GLY A 39 -10.83 6.88 -5.34
C GLY A 39 -9.97 7.42 -6.49
N PRO A 40 -10.55 8.29 -7.33
CA PRO A 40 -9.77 9.17 -8.21
C PRO A 40 -8.78 9.99 -7.38
N PRO A 41 -7.52 10.18 -7.85
CA PRO A 41 -7.02 9.86 -9.19
C PRO A 41 -6.37 8.48 -9.33
N HIS A 42 -6.29 7.68 -8.25
CA HIS A 42 -5.42 6.50 -8.20
C HIS A 42 -6.11 5.20 -8.58
N GLY A 43 -7.39 5.01 -8.24
CA GLY A 43 -8.18 3.84 -8.67
C GLY A 43 -7.60 2.50 -8.20
N VAL A 44 -7.04 2.45 -6.99
CA VAL A 44 -6.41 1.26 -6.42
C VAL A 44 -7.45 0.38 -5.73
N THR A 45 -7.52 -0.90 -6.06
CA THR A 45 -8.37 -1.88 -5.38
C THR A 45 -7.54 -2.80 -4.50
N ILE A 46 -7.98 -3.03 -3.27
CA ILE A 46 -7.35 -3.99 -2.36
C ILE A 46 -7.83 -5.40 -2.74
N VAL A 47 -6.92 -6.28 -3.13
CA VAL A 47 -7.21 -7.71 -3.40
C VAL A 47 -7.04 -8.52 -2.13
N SER A 48 -5.93 -8.30 -1.42
CA SER A 48 -5.68 -8.95 -0.13
C SER A 48 -4.85 -8.04 0.77
N LEU A 49 -5.00 -8.24 2.07
CA LEU A 49 -4.29 -7.48 3.09
C LEU A 49 -3.90 -8.45 4.21
N GLN A 50 -2.61 -8.70 4.38
CA GLN A 50 -2.10 -9.67 5.34
C GLN A 50 -2.14 -9.09 6.76
N ARG A 51 -2.81 -9.79 7.66
CA ARG A 51 -2.91 -9.42 9.08
C ARG A 51 -2.51 -10.62 9.96
N PRO A 52 -1.82 -10.40 11.10
CA PRO A 52 -1.27 -9.11 11.54
C PRO A 52 -0.09 -8.65 10.66
N PRO A 53 0.39 -7.40 10.82
CA PRO A 53 1.69 -7.00 10.30
C PRO A 53 2.79 -7.99 10.68
N ARG A 54 3.77 -8.14 9.80
CA ARG A 54 4.91 -9.04 9.92
C ARG A 54 6.17 -8.23 10.23
N GLU A 55 7.21 -8.93 10.63
CA GLU A 55 8.51 -8.33 10.90
C GLU A 55 9.60 -9.11 10.16
N ASP A 56 10.56 -8.39 9.60
CA ASP A 56 11.76 -8.96 8.98
C ASP A 56 13.02 -8.18 9.39
N GLY A 57 14.15 -8.44 8.74
CA GLY A 57 15.42 -7.76 9.05
C GLY A 57 15.43 -6.25 8.82
N ALA A 58 14.43 -5.71 8.12
CA ALA A 58 14.22 -4.26 7.92
C ALA A 58 13.05 -3.74 8.77
N GLY A 59 12.60 -4.51 9.76
CA GLY A 59 11.59 -4.13 10.73
C GLY A 59 10.16 -4.51 10.34
N LEU A 60 9.22 -3.78 10.93
CA LEU A 60 7.80 -4.06 10.83
C LEU A 60 7.25 -3.65 9.45
N TYR A 61 6.41 -4.50 8.86
CA TYR A 61 5.74 -4.21 7.60
C TYR A 61 4.36 -4.87 7.52
N MET A 62 3.50 -4.34 6.66
CA MET A 62 2.23 -4.96 6.31
C MET A 62 2.17 -5.23 4.83
N GLU A 63 1.94 -6.48 4.45
CA GLU A 63 1.83 -6.87 3.05
C GLU A 63 0.39 -6.66 2.54
N ALA A 64 0.25 -6.06 1.36
CA ALA A 64 -1.01 -6.01 0.63
C ALA A 64 -0.81 -6.38 -0.84
N VAL A 65 -1.79 -7.10 -1.39
CA VAL A 65 -1.93 -7.26 -2.84
C VAL A 65 -3.01 -6.30 -3.30
N THR A 66 -2.67 -5.50 -4.30
CA THR A 66 -3.55 -4.47 -4.85
C THR A 66 -3.60 -4.57 -6.36
N THR A 67 -4.69 -4.13 -6.97
CA THR A 67 -4.78 -3.89 -8.40
C THR A 67 -4.96 -2.40 -8.67
N GLY A 68 -4.45 -1.90 -9.78
CA GLY A 68 -4.61 -0.50 -10.14
C GLY A 68 -3.92 -0.15 -11.46
N PRO A 69 -3.83 1.15 -11.79
CA PRO A 69 -3.05 1.61 -12.94
C PRO A 69 -1.59 1.18 -12.86
N GLU A 70 -0.93 1.11 -14.02
CA GLU A 70 0.50 0.78 -14.08
C GLU A 70 1.31 1.72 -13.17
N ARG A 71 2.16 1.10 -12.32
CA ARG A 71 3.06 1.76 -11.38
C ARG A 71 2.36 2.78 -10.47
N TRP A 72 1.11 2.50 -10.08
CA TRP A 72 0.34 3.42 -9.22
C TRP A 72 1.08 3.75 -7.92
N TYR A 73 1.80 2.81 -7.33
CA TYR A 73 2.49 2.98 -6.05
C TYR A 73 3.62 4.01 -6.14
N LEU A 74 4.26 4.17 -7.30
CA LEU A 74 5.23 5.23 -7.56
C LEU A 74 4.54 6.60 -7.70
N LYS A 75 3.35 6.63 -8.29
CA LYS A 75 2.55 7.86 -8.46
C LYS A 75 1.89 8.32 -7.15
N ALA A 76 1.70 7.39 -6.22
CA ALA A 76 1.13 7.62 -4.90
C ALA A 76 2.22 7.74 -3.81
N ASP A 77 3.51 7.76 -4.18
CA ASP A 77 4.62 7.73 -3.22
C ASP A 77 4.57 8.92 -2.26
N ASP A 78 4.41 10.15 -2.78
CA ASP A 78 4.27 11.35 -1.95
C ASP A 78 3.10 11.24 -0.94
N TYR A 79 1.98 10.65 -1.37
CA TYR A 79 0.83 10.42 -0.49
C TYR A 79 1.16 9.39 0.60
N LEU A 80 1.75 8.25 0.24
CA LEU A 80 2.16 7.22 1.20
C LEU A 80 3.16 7.79 2.22
N LEU A 81 4.15 8.56 1.76
CA LEU A 81 5.14 9.21 2.62
C LEU A 81 4.46 10.19 3.59
N SER A 82 3.47 10.96 3.12
CA SER A 82 2.70 11.86 3.98
C SER A 82 1.85 11.14 5.04
N GLU A 83 1.45 9.90 4.77
CA GLU A 83 0.78 9.02 5.74
C GLU A 83 1.78 8.30 6.67
N GLY A 84 3.08 8.58 6.53
CA GLY A 84 4.14 7.93 7.31
C GLY A 84 4.45 6.51 6.86
N LEU A 85 4.17 6.18 5.59
CA LEU A 85 4.37 4.87 4.99
C LEU A 85 5.36 4.90 3.83
N ARG A 86 6.12 3.82 3.67
CA ARG A 86 6.87 3.51 2.46
C ARG A 86 6.32 2.23 1.84
N GLY A 87 5.93 2.29 0.57
CA GLY A 87 5.53 1.10 -0.19
C GLY A 87 6.72 0.48 -0.93
N GLU A 88 7.02 -0.78 -0.66
CA GLU A 88 8.10 -1.52 -1.31
C GLU A 88 7.54 -2.66 -2.15
N LEU A 89 7.88 -2.68 -3.44
CA LEU A 89 7.49 -3.76 -4.33
C LEU A 89 8.15 -5.08 -3.89
N GLN A 90 7.32 -6.09 -3.66
CA GLN A 90 7.76 -7.45 -3.38
C GLN A 90 7.91 -8.24 -4.69
N PRO A 91 8.83 -9.22 -4.74
CA PRO A 91 9.02 -10.09 -5.90
C PRO A 91 7.78 -10.93 -6.25
#